data_AF-A0AAU4YTN9-F1
#
_entry.id   AF-A0AAU4YTN9-F1
#
_cell.length_a   1.000
_cell.length_b   1.000
_cell.length_c   1.000
_cell.angle_alpha   90.00
_cell.angle_beta   90.00
_cell.angle_gamma   90.00
#
_symmetry.space_group_name_H-M   'P 1'
#
loop_
_entity.id
_entity.type
_entity.pdbx_description
1 polymer ?
#
loop_
_entity_poly.entity_id
_entity_poly.type
_entity_poly.pdbx_seq_one_letter_code
_entity_poly.pdbx_strand_id
1 'polypeptide(L)'
;MVVFGVAFIALGLADHRAIWWRFQAQRHSDPAAAEPSSAGFLVQRLCCFAAAGLAFYGSWTNYQLHERERPDGAGQAEVLERTVAVAEWLDGSRMSPVFEGDDGAWNERMDPQLDGPERDDPTALLVWRSGELTPKGNVEHYEVSNSDGTTCLKVTAKPSADQPVPEGMSPIDFDLRAAAAEGPCTK
;
A
#
# COMPACT_ATOMS: atom_id res chain seq x y z
N MET A 1 4.10 15.31 -17.14
CA MET A 1 4.36 16.77 -17.15
C MET A 1 5.85 17.11 -17.08
N VAL A 2 6.66 16.42 -16.26
CA VAL A 2 8.14 16.59 -16.19
C VAL A 2 8.84 16.52 -17.54
N VAL A 3 8.51 15.54 -18.39
CA VAL A 3 9.10 15.40 -19.75
C VAL A 3 8.87 16.64 -20.61
N PHE A 4 7.68 17.24 -20.53
CA PHE A 4 7.40 18.51 -21.22
C PHE A 4 8.22 19.66 -20.65
N GLY A 5 8.38 19.71 -19.32
CA GLY A 5 9.27 20.69 -18.66
C GLY A 5 10.70 20.62 -19.17
N VAL A 6 11.25 19.40 -19.29
CA VAL A 6 12.61 19.17 -19.84
C VAL A 6 12.68 19.56 -21.32
N ALA A 7 11.67 19.23 -22.12
CA ALA A 7 11.62 19.60 -23.54
C ALA A 7 11.58 21.13 -23.72
N PHE A 8 10.82 21.86 -22.90
CA PHE A 8 10.77 23.32 -22.94
C PHE A 8 12.06 23.98 -22.46
N ILE A 9 12.77 23.40 -21.48
CA ILE A 9 14.13 23.86 -21.12
C ILE A 9 15.08 23.69 -22.30
N ALA A 10 15.10 22.51 -22.93
CA ALA A 10 15.95 22.25 -24.08
C ALA A 10 15.64 23.22 -25.23
N LEU A 11 14.36 23.49 -25.49
CA LEU A 11 13.94 24.48 -26.48
C LEU A 11 14.35 25.89 -26.08
N GLY A 12 14.21 26.28 -24.80
CA GLY A 12 14.65 27.58 -24.28
C GLY A 12 16.18 27.78 -24.31
N LEU A 13 16.96 26.71 -24.41
CA LEU A 13 18.42 26.78 -24.58
C LEU A 13 18.86 26.71 -26.05
N ALA A 14 17.98 26.28 -26.95
CA ALA A 14 18.29 26.16 -28.36
C ALA A 14 18.47 27.52 -29.04
N ASP A 15 19.20 27.54 -30.15
CA ASP A 15 19.32 28.73 -30.99
C ASP A 15 18.02 28.94 -31.79
N HIS A 16 17.16 29.80 -31.26
CA HIS A 16 15.86 30.10 -31.87
C HIS A 16 15.99 30.77 -33.23
N ARG A 17 17.09 31.49 -33.47
CA ARG A 17 17.38 32.12 -34.75
C ARG A 17 17.68 31.05 -35.80
N ALA A 18 18.53 30.08 -35.46
CA ALA A 18 18.82 28.94 -36.33
C ALA A 18 17.58 28.08 -36.60
N ILE A 19 16.72 27.87 -35.60
CA ILE A 19 15.45 27.15 -35.75
C ILE A 19 14.50 27.91 -36.70
N TRP A 20 14.39 29.23 -36.53
CA TRP A 20 13.55 30.07 -37.38
C TRP A 20 13.99 30.00 -38.85
N TRP A 21 15.29 30.12 -39.12
CA TRP A 21 15.82 30.00 -40.49
C TRP A 21 15.64 28.61 -41.10
N ARG A 22 15.65 27.56 -40.28
CA ARG A 22 15.44 26.19 -40.76
C ARG A 22 13.99 25.88 -41.11
N PHE A 23 13.03 26.39 -40.35
CA PHE A 23 11.64 25.94 -40.45
C PHE A 23 10.62 27.02 -40.84
N GLN A 24 10.83 28.28 -40.43
CA GLN A 24 9.89 29.37 -40.68
C GLN A 24 10.28 30.21 -41.90
N ALA A 25 11.58 30.43 -42.15
CA ALA A 25 12.05 31.25 -43.27
C ALA A 25 11.50 30.79 -44.63
N GLN A 26 11.40 29.48 -44.86
CA GLN A 26 10.89 28.91 -46.11
C GLN A 26 9.41 29.24 -46.39
N ARG A 27 8.67 29.71 -45.39
CA ARG A 27 7.25 30.06 -45.50
C ARG A 27 7.02 31.52 -45.88
N HIS A 28 8.07 32.34 -45.92
CA HIS A 28 7.99 33.76 -46.23
C HIS A 28 8.60 34.06 -47.60
N SER A 29 7.96 34.95 -48.36
CA SER A 29 8.46 35.41 -49.67
C SER A 29 9.72 36.27 -49.56
N ASP A 30 9.86 37.01 -48.46
CA ASP A 30 11.09 37.69 -48.05
C ASP A 30 11.40 37.32 -46.59
N PRO A 31 12.25 36.32 -46.35
CA PRO A 31 12.58 35.87 -45.01
C PRO A 31 13.42 36.89 -44.23
N ALA A 32 14.31 37.63 -44.89
CA ALA A 32 15.18 38.57 -44.19
C ALA A 32 14.39 39.73 -43.58
N ALA A 33 13.33 40.17 -44.26
CA ALA A 33 12.42 41.20 -43.75
C ALA A 33 11.44 40.69 -42.67
N ALA A 34 11.15 39.38 -42.64
CA ALA A 34 10.23 38.75 -41.70
C ALA A 34 10.93 38.16 -40.46
N GLU A 35 12.25 38.23 -40.37
CA GLU A 35 13.02 37.72 -39.24
C GLU A 35 12.62 38.45 -37.93
N PRO A 36 12.27 37.72 -36.87
CA PRO A 36 12.02 38.31 -35.56
C PRO A 36 13.22 39.11 -35.06
N SER A 37 12.96 40.22 -34.38
CA SER A 37 14.02 40.98 -33.73
C SER A 37 14.70 40.16 -32.61
N SER A 38 15.88 40.58 -32.18
CA SER A 38 16.58 39.96 -31.04
C SER A 38 15.73 39.92 -29.77
N ALA A 39 14.92 40.97 -29.54
CA ALA A 39 13.94 41.02 -28.46
C ALA A 39 12.81 40.00 -28.64
N GLY A 40 12.35 39.76 -29.88
CA GLY A 40 11.36 38.74 -30.20
C GLY A 40 11.83 37.32 -29.87
N PHE A 41 13.08 36.99 -30.22
CA PHE A 41 13.69 35.70 -29.84
C PHE A 41 13.87 35.57 -28.32
N LEU A 42 14.20 36.67 -27.63
CA LEU A 42 14.32 36.67 -26.17
C LEU A 42 12.97 36.41 -25.50
N VAL A 43 11.88 37.02 -25.98
CA VAL A 43 10.52 36.76 -25.48
C VAL A 43 10.14 35.29 -25.68
N GLN A 44 10.41 34.73 -26.87
CA GLN A 44 10.13 33.32 -27.14
C GLN A 44 10.89 32.38 -26.19
N ARG A 45 12.14 32.70 -25.89
CA ARG A 45 12.96 31.99 -24.88
C ARG A 45 12.35 32.08 -23.48
N LEU A 46 11.91 33.25 -23.05
CA LEU A 46 11.24 33.42 -21.75
C LEU A 46 9.93 32.63 -21.68
N CYS A 47 9.14 32.61 -22.76
CA CYS A 47 7.91 31.82 -22.82
C CYS A 47 8.19 30.31 -22.66
N CYS A 48 9.28 29.80 -23.25
CA CYS A 48 9.67 28.40 -23.07
C CYS A 48 10.01 28.10 -21.60
N PHE A 49 10.79 28.96 -20.94
CA PHE A 49 11.10 28.76 -19.52
C PHE A 49 9.88 28.91 -18.61
N ALA A 50 8.97 29.83 -18.91
CA ALA A 50 7.71 29.97 -18.18
C ALA A 50 6.85 28.70 -18.32
N ALA A 51 6.72 28.15 -19.54
CA ALA A 51 6.02 26.90 -19.78
C ALA A 51 6.68 25.70 -19.06
N ALA A 52 8.02 25.66 -19.03
CA ALA A 52 8.75 24.66 -18.25
C ALA A 52 8.43 24.78 -16.75
N GLY A 53 8.49 26.00 -16.20
CA GLY A 53 8.15 26.27 -14.80
C GLY A 53 6.74 25.80 -14.43
N LEU A 54 5.75 26.06 -15.29
CA LEU A 54 4.38 25.59 -15.08
C LEU A 54 4.28 24.06 -15.15
N ALA A 55 5.02 23.40 -16.05
CA ALA A 55 5.02 21.94 -16.15
C ALA A 55 5.66 21.27 -14.92
N PHE A 56 6.74 21.86 -14.38
CA PHE A 56 7.35 21.40 -13.13
C PHE A 56 6.46 21.67 -11.92
N TYR A 57 5.89 22.88 -11.82
CA TYR A 57 4.96 23.24 -10.76
C TYR A 57 3.75 22.30 -10.75
N GLY A 58 3.13 22.05 -11.90
CA GLY A 58 2.02 21.11 -12.01
C GLY A 58 2.41 19.67 -11.67
N SER A 59 3.65 19.25 -11.97
CA SER A 59 4.15 17.93 -11.55
C SER A 59 4.35 17.86 -10.03
N TRP A 60 4.90 18.93 -9.44
CA TRP A 60 5.11 19.05 -8.00
C TRP A 60 3.80 19.07 -7.23
N THR A 61 2.80 19.83 -7.67
CA THR A 61 1.48 19.87 -7.02
C THR A 61 0.78 18.53 -7.13
N ASN A 62 0.87 17.82 -8.27
CA ASN A 62 0.32 16.47 -8.39
C ASN A 62 1.04 15.48 -7.48
N TYR A 63 2.36 15.58 -7.38
CA TYR A 63 3.15 14.74 -6.46
C TYR A 63 2.74 14.99 -4.99
N GLN A 64 2.62 16.24 -4.57
CA GLN A 64 2.16 16.57 -3.22
C GLN A 64 0.72 16.16 -2.95
N LEU A 65 -0.17 16.27 -3.94
CA LEU A 65 -1.54 15.77 -3.80
C LEU A 65 -1.53 14.25 -3.62
N HIS A 66 -0.67 13.53 -4.36
CA HIS A 66 -0.54 12.08 -4.22
C HIS A 66 0.10 11.66 -2.89
N GLU A 67 1.04 12.44 -2.35
CA GLU A 67 1.55 12.22 -0.98
C GLU A 67 0.52 12.54 0.09
N ARG A 68 -0.39 13.49 -0.16
CA ARG A 68 -1.45 13.90 0.78
C ARG A 68 -2.70 13.02 0.72
N GLU A 69 -2.92 12.35 -0.41
CA GLU A 69 -3.92 11.30 -0.63
C GLU A 69 -3.37 9.90 -0.35
N ARG A 70 -2.08 9.78 0.01
CA ARG A 70 -1.59 8.56 0.63
C ARG A 70 -2.36 8.43 1.95
N PRO A 71 -3.23 7.42 2.12
CA PRO A 71 -3.89 7.24 3.39
C PRO A 71 -2.77 7.14 4.42
N ASP A 72 -2.84 7.97 5.47
CA ASP A 72 -2.07 7.68 6.68
C ASP A 72 -2.43 6.22 7.01
N GLY A 73 -1.43 5.33 7.02
CA GLY A 73 -1.66 3.92 7.32
C GLY A 73 -2.49 3.81 8.60
N ALA A 74 -3.34 2.78 8.70
CA ALA A 74 -4.28 2.64 9.82
C ALA A 74 -3.60 2.97 11.16
N GLY A 75 -4.07 4.03 11.82
CA GLY A 75 -3.50 4.48 13.10
C GLY A 75 -3.67 3.42 14.18
N GLN A 76 -2.87 3.47 15.25
CA GLN A 76 -2.89 2.40 16.28
C GLN A 76 -4.28 2.09 16.86
N ALA A 77 -5.15 3.09 17.00
CA ALA A 77 -6.52 2.89 17.46
C ALA A 77 -7.39 2.10 16.46
N GLU A 78 -7.20 2.35 15.16
CA GLU A 78 -7.90 1.62 14.10
C GLU A 78 -7.37 0.19 13.98
N VAL A 79 -6.05 -0.01 14.11
CA VAL A 79 -5.45 -1.35 14.14
C VAL A 79 -6.00 -2.16 15.31
N LEU A 80 -6.12 -1.56 16.49
CA LEU A 80 -6.75 -2.21 17.64
C LEU A 80 -8.21 -2.55 17.36
N GLU A 81 -9.00 -1.61 16.84
CA GLU A 81 -10.42 -1.82 16.53
C GLU A 81 -10.62 -2.98 15.55
N ARG A 82 -9.82 -3.03 14.48
CA ARG A 82 -9.83 -4.14 13.51
C ARG A 82 -9.43 -5.46 14.16
N THR A 83 -8.40 -5.45 15.01
CA THR A 83 -7.95 -6.66 15.72
C THR A 83 -9.01 -7.17 16.70
N VAL A 84 -9.72 -6.26 17.37
CA VAL A 84 -10.85 -6.58 18.26
C VAL A 84 -12.01 -7.17 17.47
N ALA A 85 -12.37 -6.60 16.32
CA ALA A 85 -13.42 -7.13 15.46
C ALA A 85 -13.12 -8.56 15.00
N VAL A 86 -11.87 -8.85 14.64
CA VAL A 86 -11.45 -10.23 14.30
C VAL A 86 -11.50 -11.15 15.50
N ALA A 87 -11.08 -10.70 16.69
CA ALA A 87 -11.20 -11.49 17.90
C ALA A 87 -12.66 -11.82 18.24
N GLU A 88 -13.58 -10.87 18.09
CA GLU A 88 -15.02 -11.09 18.30
C GLU A 88 -15.63 -12.06 17.30
N TRP A 89 -15.23 -11.97 16.02
CA TRP A 89 -15.69 -12.91 14.99
C TRP A 89 -15.20 -14.34 15.24
N LEU A 90 -13.95 -14.49 15.69
CA LEU A 90 -13.37 -15.79 16.04
C LEU A 90 -13.94 -16.36 17.34
N ASP A 91 -14.32 -15.52 18.31
CA ASP A 91 -14.80 -15.98 19.62
C ASP A 91 -16.14 -16.72 19.51
N GLY A 92 -16.13 -18.02 19.85
CA GLY A 92 -17.32 -18.88 19.74
C GLY A 92 -17.59 -19.42 18.34
N SER A 93 -16.70 -19.15 17.37
CA SER A 93 -16.73 -19.78 16.06
C SER A 93 -16.28 -21.25 16.12
N ARG A 94 -16.74 -22.06 15.16
CA ARG A 94 -16.34 -23.46 14.99
C ARG A 94 -15.68 -23.63 13.63
N MET A 95 -14.51 -24.26 13.59
CA MET A 95 -13.77 -24.49 12.33
C MET A 95 -13.12 -25.87 12.28
N SER A 96 -13.08 -26.48 11.10
CA SER A 96 -12.30 -27.70 10.84
C SER A 96 -10.82 -27.36 10.53
N PRO A 97 -9.87 -28.26 10.82
CA PRO A 97 -8.47 -28.12 10.44
C PRO A 97 -8.33 -28.25 8.93
N VAL A 98 -7.49 -27.41 8.33
CA VAL A 98 -7.02 -27.61 6.95
C VAL A 98 -5.93 -28.68 7.01
N PHE A 99 -6.14 -29.78 6.28
CA PHE A 99 -5.09 -30.75 6.00
C PHE A 99 -4.46 -30.42 4.64
N GLU A 100 -3.12 -30.56 4.60
CA GLU A 100 -2.19 -30.43 3.47
C GLU A 100 -1.60 -29.03 3.22
N GLY A 101 -0.32 -28.86 3.60
CA GLY A 101 0.62 -27.95 2.93
C GLY A 101 1.34 -26.97 3.84
N ASP A 102 0.58 -26.10 4.48
CA ASP A 102 1.13 -24.91 5.14
C ASP A 102 1.35 -25.12 6.65
N ASP A 103 2.06 -24.20 7.30
CA ASP A 103 2.56 -24.30 8.69
C ASP A 103 1.45 -24.42 9.77
N GLY A 104 0.19 -24.48 9.33
CA GLY A 104 -1.00 -24.75 10.11
C GLY A 104 -1.43 -23.58 10.97
N ALA A 105 -0.84 -22.39 10.77
CA ALA A 105 -1.15 -21.18 11.51
C ALA A 105 -2.55 -20.65 11.19
N TRP A 106 -3.27 -20.26 12.23
CA TRP A 106 -4.57 -19.59 12.11
C TRP A 106 -4.47 -18.24 11.38
N ASN A 107 -3.31 -17.55 11.28
CA ASN A 107 -3.19 -16.30 10.51
C ASN A 107 -3.47 -16.47 9.02
N GLU A 108 -3.13 -17.59 8.42
CA GLU A 108 -3.52 -17.87 7.03
C GLU A 108 -5.04 -18.04 6.87
N ARG A 109 -5.77 -18.22 7.98
CA ARG A 109 -7.24 -18.25 8.07
C ARG A 109 -7.83 -16.97 8.66
N MET A 110 -6.99 -16.03 9.11
CA MET A 110 -7.46 -14.77 9.67
C MET A 110 -8.08 -13.94 8.55
N ASP A 111 -9.15 -13.25 8.92
CA ASP A 111 -10.00 -12.42 8.07
C ASP A 111 -9.18 -11.64 7.01
N PRO A 112 -9.61 -11.60 5.73
CA PRO A 112 -9.06 -10.71 4.71
C PRO A 112 -8.94 -9.24 5.16
N GLN A 113 -9.61 -8.81 6.24
CA GLN A 113 -9.46 -7.50 6.86
C GLN A 113 -8.15 -7.27 7.65
N LEU A 114 -7.43 -8.34 8.04
CA LEU A 114 -6.05 -8.27 8.56
C LEU A 114 -4.99 -8.56 7.48
N ASP A 115 -5.44 -8.93 6.27
CA ASP A 115 -4.65 -8.88 5.03
C ASP A 115 -4.83 -7.53 4.30
N GLY A 116 -5.91 -6.82 4.66
CA GLY A 116 -6.20 -5.46 4.26
C GLY A 116 -6.81 -5.30 2.85
N PRO A 117 -7.79 -4.41 2.63
CA PRO A 117 -8.15 -3.99 1.27
C PRO A 117 -7.04 -3.19 0.59
N GLU A 118 -6.04 -2.70 1.33
CA GLU A 118 -4.94 -1.86 0.83
C GLU A 118 -3.57 -2.46 1.12
N ARG A 119 -2.60 -2.17 0.24
CA ARG A 119 -1.28 -2.81 0.19
C ARG A 119 -0.38 -2.58 1.42
N ASP A 120 -0.79 -1.69 2.33
CA ASP A 120 0.00 -1.20 3.48
C ASP A 120 -0.69 -1.49 4.84
N ASP A 121 -1.72 -2.35 4.87
CA ASP A 121 -2.41 -2.75 6.10
C ASP A 121 -1.55 -3.66 7.01
N PRO A 122 -1.76 -3.64 8.34
CA PRO A 122 -0.93 -4.37 9.29
C PRO A 122 -1.22 -5.89 9.26
N THR A 123 -0.22 -6.67 8.87
CA THR A 123 -0.31 -8.14 8.82
C THR A 123 -0.17 -8.78 10.21
N ALA A 124 -1.05 -9.72 10.53
CA ALA A 124 -0.94 -10.55 11.73
C ALA A 124 0.18 -11.59 11.61
N LEU A 125 1.22 -11.46 12.44
CA LEU A 125 2.38 -12.35 12.44
C LEU A 125 2.31 -13.34 13.61
N LEU A 126 2.39 -14.65 13.33
CA LEU A 126 2.47 -15.66 14.39
C LEU A 126 3.79 -15.52 15.15
N VAL A 127 3.72 -15.10 16.42
CA VAL A 127 4.90 -14.92 17.28
C VAL A 127 5.11 -16.08 18.24
N TRP A 128 4.04 -16.81 18.59
CA TRP A 128 4.15 -17.98 19.46
C TRP A 128 2.97 -18.94 19.31
N ARG A 129 3.26 -20.23 19.51
CA ARG A 129 2.29 -21.33 19.52
C ARG A 129 2.63 -22.32 20.64
N SER A 130 1.62 -22.84 21.34
CA SER A 130 1.79 -23.80 22.43
C SER A 130 2.18 -25.22 21.99
N GLY A 131 1.94 -25.56 20.72
CA GLY A 131 2.22 -26.85 20.10
C GLY A 131 1.45 -27.00 18.78
N GLU A 132 1.72 -28.06 18.02
CA GLU A 132 1.02 -28.35 16.77
C GLU A 132 -0.51 -28.41 16.97
N LEU A 133 -1.26 -28.09 15.91
CA LEU A 133 -2.71 -28.21 15.90
C LEU A 133 -3.10 -29.69 15.88
N THR A 134 -3.13 -30.28 17.08
CA THR A 134 -3.43 -31.69 17.33
C THR A 134 -4.86 -31.84 17.84
N PRO A 135 -5.39 -33.06 17.99
CA PRO A 135 -6.69 -33.31 18.63
C PRO A 135 -6.80 -32.83 20.08
N LYS A 136 -5.74 -32.27 20.67
CA LYS A 136 -5.74 -31.65 22.00
C LYS A 136 -5.97 -30.14 21.96
N GLY A 137 -6.03 -29.54 20.76
CA GLY A 137 -6.08 -28.09 20.57
C GLY A 137 -4.73 -27.42 20.75
N ASN A 138 -4.70 -26.11 20.56
CA ASN A 138 -3.51 -25.28 20.76
C ASN A 138 -3.88 -23.83 21.11
N VAL A 139 -2.86 -23.05 21.49
CA VAL A 139 -2.94 -21.61 21.69
C VAL A 139 -1.91 -20.96 20.78
N GLU A 140 -2.33 -19.89 20.09
CA GLU A 140 -1.52 -19.14 19.16
C GLU A 140 -1.61 -17.65 19.45
N HIS A 141 -0.48 -16.97 19.41
CA HIS A 141 -0.35 -15.54 19.67
C HIS A 141 0.16 -14.85 18.40
N TYR A 142 -0.54 -13.79 18.01
CA TYR A 142 -0.35 -13.04 16.79
C TYR A 142 -0.06 -11.59 17.11
N GLU A 143 1.03 -11.08 16.57
CA GLU A 143 1.38 -9.67 16.69
C GLU A 143 0.94 -8.94 15.42
N VAL A 144 0.13 -7.91 15.61
CA VAL A 144 -0.34 -7.00 14.56
C VAL A 144 0.36 -5.67 14.81
N SER A 145 1.30 -5.29 13.95
CA SER A 145 2.16 -4.12 14.15
C SER A 145 1.97 -3.07 13.05
N ASN A 146 2.01 -1.80 13.43
CA ASN A 146 2.09 -0.67 12.51
C ASN A 146 3.23 0.29 12.93
N SER A 147 3.31 1.48 12.33
CA SER A 147 4.33 2.49 12.68
C SER A 147 4.19 3.05 14.10
N ASP A 148 3.01 2.95 14.69
CA ASP A 148 2.60 3.67 15.89
C ASP A 148 2.47 2.77 17.12
N GLY A 149 2.43 1.45 16.94
CA GLY A 149 2.28 0.48 18.01
C GLY A 149 2.09 -0.97 17.55
N THR A 150 1.81 -1.82 18.54
CA THR A 150 1.61 -3.26 18.36
C THR A 150 0.39 -3.70 19.13
N THR A 151 -0.39 -4.60 18.55
CA THR A 151 -1.55 -5.22 19.17
C THR A 151 -1.37 -6.74 19.17
N CYS A 152 -1.74 -7.39 20.26
CA CYS A 152 -1.71 -8.83 20.38
C CYS A 152 -3.10 -9.42 20.14
N LEU A 153 -3.18 -10.41 19.24
CA LEU A 153 -4.33 -11.27 19.04
C LEU A 153 -3.99 -12.68 19.54
N LYS A 154 -4.73 -13.16 20.53
CA LYS A 154 -4.60 -14.51 21.08
C LYS A 154 -5.76 -15.37 20.58
N VAL A 155 -5.44 -16.51 19.96
CA VAL A 155 -6.42 -17.51 19.51
C VAL A 155 -6.19 -18.81 20.27
N THR A 156 -7.26 -19.37 20.84
CA THR A 156 -7.26 -20.63 21.57
C THR A 156 -8.23 -21.59 20.87
N ALA A 157 -7.69 -22.69 20.35
CA ALA A 157 -8.47 -23.74 19.71
C ALA A 157 -8.69 -24.88 20.70
N LYS A 158 -9.95 -25.28 20.90
CA LYS A 158 -10.31 -26.47 21.68
C LYS A 158 -11.10 -27.44 20.82
N PRO A 159 -10.84 -28.76 20.89
CA PRO A 159 -11.64 -29.75 20.18
C PRO A 159 -13.10 -29.62 20.58
N SER A 160 -14.00 -29.67 19.62
CA SER A 160 -15.43 -29.52 19.89
C SER A 160 -15.98 -30.74 20.61
N ALA A 161 -16.70 -30.49 21.71
CA ALA A 161 -17.29 -31.55 22.53
C ALA A 161 -18.39 -32.34 21.80
N ASP A 162 -18.97 -31.76 20.74
CA ASP A 162 -20.03 -32.38 19.94
C ASP A 162 -19.52 -33.47 18.98
N GLN A 163 -18.20 -33.67 18.92
CA GLN A 163 -17.54 -34.63 18.04
C GLN A 163 -16.58 -35.54 18.83
N PRO A 164 -17.03 -36.72 19.27
CA PRO A 164 -16.14 -37.75 19.79
C PRO A 164 -15.46 -38.48 18.62
N VAL A 165 -14.61 -37.77 17.87
CA VAL A 165 -13.87 -38.39 16.76
C VAL A 165 -12.69 -39.17 17.36
N PRO A 166 -12.52 -40.47 17.07
CA PRO A 166 -11.35 -41.23 17.50
C PRO A 166 -10.05 -40.58 17.00
N GLU A 167 -8.97 -40.68 17.77
CA GLU A 167 -7.64 -40.23 17.32
C GLU A 167 -7.35 -40.76 15.91
N GLY A 168 -7.16 -39.85 14.94
CA GLY A 168 -6.78 -40.18 13.56
C GLY A 168 -7.90 -40.19 12.51
N MET A 169 -9.15 -39.84 12.86
CA MET A 169 -10.20 -39.55 11.85
C MET A 169 -10.38 -38.04 11.66
N SER A 170 -10.38 -37.60 10.39
CA SER A 170 -10.59 -36.22 9.95
C SER A 170 -12.00 -36.06 9.34
N PRO A 171 -12.68 -34.90 9.50
CA PRO A 171 -12.21 -33.67 10.14
C PRO A 171 -12.53 -33.61 11.65
N ILE A 172 -11.65 -32.96 12.42
CA ILE A 172 -11.84 -32.68 13.86
C ILE A 172 -12.26 -31.23 14.00
N ASP A 173 -13.48 -30.92 14.43
CA ASP A 173 -13.85 -29.51 14.60
C ASP A 173 -13.26 -28.90 15.88
N PHE A 174 -12.83 -27.64 15.80
CA PHE A 174 -12.35 -26.86 16.94
C PHE A 174 -13.30 -25.70 17.23
N ASP A 175 -13.68 -25.56 18.49
CA ASP A 175 -14.33 -24.36 19.01
C ASP A 175 -13.23 -23.35 19.37
N LEU A 176 -13.31 -22.16 18.76
CA LEU A 176 -12.31 -21.11 18.90
C LEU A 176 -12.71 -20.11 19.98
N ARG A 177 -11.69 -19.62 20.70
CA ARG A 177 -11.78 -18.50 21.63
C ARG A 177 -10.69 -17.52 21.27
N ALA A 178 -11.04 -16.25 21.08
CA ALA A 178 -10.08 -15.23 20.71
C ALA A 178 -10.19 -14.00 21.61
N ALA A 179 -9.07 -13.31 21.80
CA ALA A 179 -9.00 -12.07 22.54
C ALA A 179 -7.92 -11.16 21.94
N ALA A 180 -8.22 -9.87 21.86
CA ALA A 180 -7.28 -8.84 21.43
C ALA A 180 -6.88 -7.95 22.62
N ALA A 181 -5.63 -7.48 22.65
CA ALA A 181 -5.13 -6.56 23.64
C ALA A 181 -4.09 -5.61 23.03
N GLU A 182 -4.06 -4.36 23.50
CA GLU A 182 -2.96 -3.44 23.17
C GLU A 182 -1.62 -3.96 23.73
N GLY A 183 -0.56 -3.79 22.94
CA GLY A 183 0.79 -4.18 23.31
C GLY A 183 1.25 -5.52 22.68
N PRO A 184 2.53 -5.87 22.88
CA PRO A 184 3.11 -7.09 22.32
C PRO A 184 2.53 -8.34 23.00
N CYS A 185 2.56 -9.46 22.28
CA CYS A 185 2.11 -10.72 22.85
C CYS A 185 3.06 -11.25 23.93
N THR A 186 2.52 -11.61 25.09
CA THR A 186 3.22 -12.36 26.13
C THR A 186 2.96 -13.86 25.97
N LYS A 187 3.92 -14.71 26.34
CA LYS A 187 3.75 -16.18 26.33
C LYS A 187 2.91 -16.66 27.51
#